data_AF-A0A6I2SCJ9-F1
#
_entry.id   AF-A0A6I2SCJ9-F1
#
_cell.length_a   1.000
_cell.length_b   1.000
_cell.length_c   1.000
_cell.angle_alpha   90.00
_cell.angle_beta   90.00
_cell.angle_gamma   90.00
#
_symmetry.space_group_name_H-M   'P 1'
#
loop_
_entity.id
_entity.type
_entity.pdbx_description
1 polymer ?
#
loop_
_entity_poly.entity_id
_entity_poly.type
_entity_poly.pdbx_seq_one_letter_code
_entity_poly.pdbx_strand_id
1 'polypeptide(L)'
;MSKELILPSEIPWDDIKGSELEELLYWLFESMGAKDLEWRKGGKGPGTADQGRDIECTFYTSSPEGELTKQKWWVEAKGRSSTVDPSSIKESILNVAGSNDIDVLVIATNAQFSNPTRDWVKEWQKTHKSPVIKLWERSCLERMVSKHPLAVIRLFTKALSAQGKLEVARTKLWNYATFTDRPHLAELWRVKSELVFEQGALFALIASEMANGDITKRSWAAYTTNEVLLLCVLYSLTNSFYLFFRISEAGARQEPVIKAFSYLLLVAVHRAGAKTVLTLINNIFDDFHGKKLPSELRKFILEPVINTLTGEIRDVCTHDCSRISTDPSILTKPEIKDYWKRLRLAGDEEEKDDRILTIECFSNPCRFGIATGDKKHCPICFLENPEMKLSKTLKTVETLTKAHMSSA
;
A
#
# COMPACT_ATOMS: atom_id res chain seq x y z
N MET A 1 13.38 -14.30 -13.13
CA MET A 1 14.15 -13.25 -12.43
C MET A 1 13.49 -13.05 -11.08
N SER A 2 14.25 -13.03 -9.98
CA SER A 2 13.69 -12.66 -8.66
C SER A 2 13.18 -11.23 -8.74
N LYS A 3 11.89 -11.01 -8.48
CA LYS A 3 11.29 -9.68 -8.45
C LYS A 3 11.88 -8.93 -7.26
N GLU A 4 12.81 -8.00 -7.49
CA GLU A 4 13.31 -7.12 -6.43
C GLU A 4 12.18 -6.18 -5.98
N LEU A 5 11.59 -6.50 -4.83
CA LEU A 5 10.48 -5.74 -4.24
C LEU A 5 10.98 -4.49 -3.51
N ILE A 6 12.21 -4.55 -3.02
CA ILE A 6 12.92 -3.47 -2.36
C ILE A 6 14.09 -3.09 -3.26
N LEU A 7 14.35 -1.79 -3.40
CA LEU A 7 15.57 -1.26 -3.99
C LEU A 7 16.53 -0.94 -2.84
N PRO A 8 17.51 -1.83 -2.52
CA PRO A 8 18.34 -1.63 -1.33
C PRO A 8 19.17 -0.34 -1.40
N SER A 9 19.50 0.12 -2.61
CA SER A 9 20.19 1.39 -2.88
C SER A 9 19.37 2.62 -2.51
N GLU A 10 18.04 2.51 -2.49
CA GLU A 10 17.12 3.60 -2.15
C GLU A 10 16.78 3.64 -0.66
N ILE A 11 17.27 2.68 0.13
CA ILE A 11 17.18 2.74 1.59
C ILE A 11 18.22 3.74 2.10
N PRO A 12 17.82 4.82 2.80
CA PRO A 12 18.74 5.86 3.25
C PRO A 12 19.53 5.43 4.49
N TRP A 13 20.32 4.35 4.41
CA TRP A 13 21.03 3.74 5.56
C TRP A 13 21.86 4.72 6.40
N ASP A 14 22.38 5.77 5.77
CA ASP A 14 23.19 6.77 6.46
C ASP A 14 22.35 7.66 7.39
N ASP A 15 21.04 7.74 7.16
CA ASP A 15 20.06 8.49 7.94
C ASP A 15 19.35 7.60 8.99
N ILE A 16 19.24 6.29 8.75
CA ILE A 16 18.56 5.32 9.64
C ILE A 16 19.34 5.11 10.94
N LYS A 17 19.07 5.93 11.95
CA LYS A 17 19.70 5.90 13.28
C LYS A 17 18.65 6.07 14.39
N GLY A 18 19.05 5.77 15.62
CA GLY A 18 18.19 5.93 16.80
C GLY A 18 16.84 5.24 16.62
N SER A 19 15.76 5.99 16.84
CA SER A 19 14.38 5.48 16.78
C SER A 19 13.99 4.87 15.43
N GLU A 20 14.55 5.34 14.32
CA GLU A 20 14.23 4.79 12.99
C GLU A 20 14.86 3.41 12.78
N LEU A 21 16.09 3.22 13.24
CA LEU A 21 16.76 1.92 13.19
C LEU A 21 16.05 0.92 14.12
N GLU A 22 15.70 1.36 15.32
CA GLU A 22 14.90 0.58 16.26
C GLU A 22 13.57 0.14 15.64
N GLU A 23 12.82 1.06 15.03
CA GLU A 23 11.53 0.76 14.44
C GLU A 23 11.66 -0.18 13.23
N LEU A 24 12.71 -0.02 12.41
CA LEU A 24 13.01 -0.94 11.33
C LEU A 24 13.25 -2.36 11.84
N LEU A 25 14.03 -2.49 12.91
CA LEU A 25 14.30 -3.78 13.54
C LEU A 25 13.02 -4.38 14.10
N TYR A 26 12.20 -3.60 14.79
CA TYR A 26 10.92 -4.07 15.32
C TYR A 26 10.06 -4.70 14.23
N TRP A 27 9.81 -3.98 13.14
CA TRP A 27 9.00 -4.49 12.04
C TRP A 27 9.67 -5.64 11.30
N LEU A 28 11.00 -5.65 11.21
CA LEU A 28 11.76 -6.76 10.64
C LEU A 28 11.56 -8.04 11.46
N PHE A 29 11.73 -7.98 12.79
CA PHE A 29 11.51 -9.12 13.67
C PHE A 29 10.06 -9.62 13.64
N GLU A 30 9.07 -8.73 13.63
CA GLU A 30 7.66 -9.10 13.48
C GLU A 30 7.45 -9.86 12.15
N SER A 31 7.98 -9.33 11.05
CA SER A 31 7.84 -9.93 9.72
C SER A 31 8.61 -11.25 9.55
N MET A 32 9.63 -11.48 10.38
CA MET A 32 10.35 -12.76 10.49
C MET A 32 9.59 -13.80 11.32
N GLY A 33 8.47 -13.42 11.95
CA GLY A 33 7.61 -14.31 12.72
C GLY A 33 7.91 -14.33 14.22
N ALA A 34 8.65 -13.35 14.75
CA ALA A 34 8.84 -13.22 16.19
C ALA A 34 7.48 -13.04 16.90
N LYS A 35 7.43 -13.53 18.14
CA LYS A 35 6.31 -13.44 19.08
C LYS A 35 6.73 -12.63 20.29
N ASP A 36 5.76 -12.18 21.06
CA ASP A 36 5.99 -11.44 22.31
C ASP A 36 6.98 -10.27 22.12
N LEU A 37 6.84 -9.51 21.02
CA LEU A 37 7.71 -8.33 20.77
C LEU A 37 7.35 -7.24 21.77
N GLU A 38 8.32 -6.85 22.59
CA GLU A 38 8.17 -5.80 23.59
C GLU A 38 9.30 -4.77 23.49
N TRP A 39 8.93 -3.50 23.63
CA TRP A 39 9.90 -2.40 23.78
C TRP A 39 10.37 -2.32 25.22
N ARG A 40 11.67 -2.48 25.45
CA ARG A 40 12.30 -2.19 26.74
C ARG A 40 12.89 -0.79 26.73
N LYS A 41 12.49 0.02 27.70
CA LYS A 41 13.17 1.29 28.00
C LYS A 41 14.31 1.01 28.99
N GLY A 42 15.57 1.08 28.55
CA GLY A 42 16.73 1.29 29.43
C GLY A 42 17.17 2.75 29.34
N GLY A 43 17.49 3.54 30.37
CA GLY A 43 17.51 3.40 31.82
C GLY A 43 17.45 4.81 32.47
N LYS A 44 17.56 4.88 33.79
CA LYS A 44 17.19 5.99 34.69
C LYS A 44 17.84 7.37 34.42
N GLY A 45 16.99 8.40 34.34
CA GLY A 45 17.31 9.81 34.60
C GLY A 45 16.16 10.73 34.16
N PRO A 46 15.64 11.64 35.00
CA PRO A 46 14.69 12.65 34.54
C PRO A 46 15.46 13.68 33.71
N GLY A 47 15.32 13.65 32.38
CA GLY A 47 15.76 14.76 31.51
C GLY A 47 16.87 14.51 30.49
N THR A 48 17.17 13.26 30.08
CA THR A 48 18.02 13.02 28.90
C THR A 48 17.19 12.61 27.69
N ALA A 49 17.39 13.30 26.57
CA ALA A 49 16.63 13.19 25.32
C ALA A 49 17.03 11.99 24.43
N ASP A 50 17.93 11.12 24.88
CA ASP A 50 18.34 9.90 24.19
C ASP A 50 17.78 8.67 24.92
N GLN A 51 16.49 8.39 24.73
CA GLN A 51 15.86 7.14 25.18
C GLN A 51 15.96 6.10 24.07
N GLY A 52 17.12 5.45 23.93
CA GLY A 52 17.23 4.26 23.10
C GLY A 52 16.30 3.17 23.62
N ARG A 53 15.55 2.51 22.72
CA ARG A 53 14.64 1.42 23.06
C ARG A 53 15.24 0.11 22.56
N ASP A 54 15.45 -0.81 23.49
CA ASP A 54 15.81 -2.18 23.16
C ASP A 54 14.54 -2.98 22.84
N ILE A 55 14.69 -4.07 22.09
CA ILE A 55 13.58 -4.96 21.74
C ILE A 55 13.84 -6.32 22.37
N GLU A 56 12.82 -6.87 23.04
CA GLU A 56 12.79 -8.25 23.47
C GLU A 56 11.75 -9.00 22.65
N CYS A 57 12.07 -10.22 22.21
CA CYS A 57 11.12 -11.05 21.47
C CYS A 57 11.42 -12.53 21.62
N THR A 58 10.48 -13.36 21.16
CA THR A 58 10.58 -14.82 21.20
C THR A 58 10.46 -15.41 19.80
N PHE A 59 11.33 -16.35 19.47
CA PHE A 59 11.12 -17.28 18.36
C PHE A 59 10.81 -18.68 18.87
N TYR A 60 9.93 -19.38 18.15
CA TYR A 60 9.63 -20.78 18.39
C TYR A 60 10.22 -21.61 17.25
N THR A 61 11.15 -22.49 17.57
CA THR A 61 11.79 -23.38 16.58
C THR A 61 11.39 -24.83 16.82
N SER A 62 10.91 -25.50 15.79
CA SER A 62 10.64 -26.94 15.85
C SER A 62 11.95 -27.70 15.99
N SER A 63 12.06 -28.53 17.02
CA SER A 63 13.12 -29.52 17.14
C SER A 63 12.90 -30.64 16.11
N PRO A 64 13.94 -31.43 15.78
CA PRO A 64 13.79 -32.63 14.94
C PRO A 64 12.74 -33.63 15.45
N GLU A 65 12.42 -33.56 16.76
CA GLU A 65 11.43 -34.40 17.43
C GLU A 65 10.00 -33.82 17.40
N GLY A 66 9.84 -32.62 16.81
CA GLY A 66 8.55 -31.94 16.66
C GLY A 66 8.16 -31.03 17.82
N GLU A 67 8.99 -30.94 18.87
CA GLU A 67 8.75 -30.03 20.00
C GLU A 67 9.10 -28.58 19.63
N LEU A 68 8.29 -27.62 20.09
CA LEU A 68 8.60 -26.21 19.92
C LEU A 68 9.53 -25.73 21.04
N THR A 69 10.76 -25.42 20.68
CA THR A 69 11.73 -24.79 21.59
C THR A 69 11.55 -23.28 21.56
N LYS A 70 11.34 -22.70 22.75
CA LYS A 70 11.25 -21.25 22.94
C LYS A 70 12.67 -20.68 22.98
N GLN A 71 12.97 -19.69 22.15
CA GLN A 71 14.22 -18.95 22.18
C GLN A 71 13.93 -17.46 22.41
N LYS A 72 14.49 -16.89 23.48
CA LYS A 72 14.33 -15.49 23.85
C LYS A 72 15.48 -14.64 23.31
N TRP A 73 15.13 -13.56 22.61
CA TRP A 73 16.05 -12.70 21.89
C TRP A 73 16.00 -11.28 22.47
N TRP A 74 17.18 -10.72 22.71
CA TRP A 74 17.39 -9.30 23.00
C TRP A 74 18.00 -8.64 21.76
N VAL A 75 17.47 -7.51 21.34
CA VAL A 75 17.97 -6.75 20.19
C VAL A 75 18.30 -5.34 20.62
N GLU A 76 19.54 -4.92 20.36
CA GLU A 76 20.00 -3.57 20.63
C GLU A 76 20.44 -2.87 19.34
N ALA A 77 19.94 -1.66 19.13
CA ALA A 77 20.24 -0.84 17.97
C ALA A 77 21.42 0.10 18.24
N LYS A 78 22.46 0.03 17.41
CA LYS A 78 23.64 0.91 17.44
C LYS A 78 23.73 1.72 16.14
N GLY A 79 22.95 2.78 16.06
CA GLY A 79 23.03 3.75 14.97
C GLY A 79 24.37 4.49 14.96
N ARG A 80 25.10 4.47 13.83
CA ARG A 80 26.40 5.14 13.67
C ARG A 80 26.57 5.75 12.28
N SER A 81 27.37 6.81 12.20
CA SER A 81 27.86 7.37 10.93
C SER A 81 29.13 6.68 10.42
N SER A 82 29.75 5.84 11.25
CA SER A 82 31.01 5.15 10.98
C SER A 82 31.00 3.73 11.54
N THR A 83 32.13 3.03 11.48
CA THR A 83 32.25 1.67 12.01
C THR A 83 31.97 1.60 13.51
N VAL A 84 31.40 0.47 13.93
CA VAL A 84 31.13 0.13 15.33
C VAL A 84 32.35 -0.58 15.92
N ASP A 85 32.96 0.02 16.94
CA ASP A 85 34.15 -0.48 17.63
C ASP A 85 33.80 -1.38 18.84
N PRO A 86 34.77 -2.15 19.40
CA PRO A 86 34.49 -3.06 20.50
C PRO A 86 33.96 -2.40 21.77
N SER A 87 34.41 -1.18 22.10
CA SER A 87 34.01 -0.51 23.34
C SER A 87 32.52 -0.21 23.36
N SER A 88 31.95 0.08 22.18
CA SER A 88 30.54 0.43 22.02
C SER A 88 29.54 -0.72 22.23
N ILE A 89 30.01 -1.97 22.26
CA ILE A 89 29.16 -3.17 22.40
C ILE A 89 29.46 -4.02 23.64
N LYS A 90 30.58 -3.76 24.32
CA LYS A 90 31.02 -4.54 25.48
C LYS A 90 30.02 -4.48 26.63
N GLU A 91 29.52 -3.28 26.93
CA GLU A 91 28.56 -3.06 28.01
C GLU A 91 27.28 -3.85 27.76
N SER A 92 26.74 -3.78 26.54
CA SER A 92 25.58 -4.57 26.09
C SER A 92 25.75 -6.07 26.34
N ILE A 93 26.90 -6.61 25.91
CA ILE A 93 27.19 -8.05 26.03
C ILE A 93 27.35 -8.46 27.50
N LEU A 94 28.04 -7.65 28.30
CA LEU A 94 28.22 -7.92 29.73
C LEU A 94 26.90 -7.83 30.51
N ASN A 95 26.04 -6.87 30.17
CA ASN A 95 24.72 -6.71 30.79
C ASN A 95 23.83 -7.93 30.53
N VAL A 96 23.78 -8.40 29.28
CA VAL A 96 22.95 -9.57 28.93
C VAL A 96 23.58 -10.87 29.42
N ALA A 97 24.91 -10.99 29.47
CA ALA A 97 25.60 -12.15 30.04
C ALA A 97 25.30 -12.36 31.54
N GLY A 98 24.90 -11.29 32.25
CA GLY A 98 24.41 -11.38 33.63
C GLY A 98 22.96 -11.89 33.75
N SER A 99 22.24 -12.05 32.64
CA SER A 99 20.85 -12.49 32.60
C SER A 99 20.74 -13.92 32.09
N ASN A 100 20.14 -14.80 32.88
CA ASN A 100 20.00 -16.23 32.53
C ASN A 100 18.79 -16.52 31.63
N ASP A 101 17.98 -15.52 31.32
CA ASP A 101 16.74 -15.68 30.56
C ASP A 101 16.88 -15.36 29.06
N ILE A 102 18.02 -14.81 28.62
CA ILE A 102 18.23 -14.43 27.22
C ILE A 102 19.11 -15.47 26.51
N ASP A 103 18.60 -16.03 25.40
CA ASP A 103 19.33 -17.03 24.61
C ASP A 103 20.19 -16.38 23.52
N VAL A 104 19.73 -15.25 22.96
CA VAL A 104 20.39 -14.57 21.85
C VAL A 104 20.42 -13.06 22.09
N LEU A 105 21.60 -12.46 21.99
CA LEU A 105 21.75 -11.01 21.88
C LEU A 105 22.09 -10.64 20.44
N VAL A 106 21.25 -9.83 19.82
CA VAL A 106 21.50 -9.21 18.52
C VAL A 106 21.95 -7.77 18.74
N ILE A 107 23.14 -7.44 18.25
CA ILE A 107 23.55 -6.05 18.13
C ILE A 107 23.45 -5.68 16.66
N ALA A 108 22.54 -4.76 16.36
CA ALA A 108 22.22 -4.33 15.01
C ALA A 108 22.70 -2.91 14.74
N THR A 109 23.24 -2.64 13.56
CA THR A 109 23.74 -1.32 13.17
C THR A 109 23.49 -1.03 11.70
N ASN A 110 23.20 0.24 11.37
CA ASN A 110 23.11 0.75 10.01
C ASN A 110 24.49 0.90 9.34
N ALA A 111 25.59 0.68 10.07
CA ALA A 111 26.96 0.76 9.59
C ALA A 111 27.63 -0.63 9.53
N GLN A 112 28.96 -0.69 9.58
CA GLN A 112 29.75 -1.92 9.63
C GLN A 112 30.41 -2.13 10.99
N PHE A 113 30.60 -3.38 11.40
CA PHE A 113 31.45 -3.68 12.55
C PHE A 113 32.92 -3.73 12.13
N SER A 114 33.79 -3.11 12.94
CA SER A 114 35.23 -3.20 12.76
C SER A 114 35.73 -4.64 12.92
N ASN A 115 36.84 -5.02 12.27
CA ASN A 115 37.46 -6.34 12.45
C ASN A 115 37.78 -6.63 13.94
N PRO A 116 38.37 -5.70 14.71
CA PRO A 116 38.56 -5.89 16.15
C PRO A 116 37.27 -6.23 16.90
N THR A 117 36.12 -5.66 16.50
CA THR A 117 34.82 -5.93 17.13
C THR A 117 34.40 -7.38 16.91
N ARG A 118 34.54 -7.89 15.68
CA ARG A 118 34.21 -9.29 15.34
C ARG A 118 35.12 -10.27 16.05
N ASP A 119 36.42 -10.00 16.06
CA ASP A 119 37.40 -10.88 16.68
C ASP A 119 37.20 -10.95 18.19
N TRP A 120 36.90 -9.82 18.82
CA TRP A 120 36.57 -9.79 20.25
C TRP A 120 35.31 -10.59 20.58
N VAL A 121 34.22 -10.45 19.80
CA VAL A 121 32.99 -11.24 20.01
C VAL A 121 33.24 -12.74 19.80
N LYS A 122 33.99 -13.10 18.76
CA LYS A 122 34.36 -14.51 18.51
C LYS A 122 35.14 -15.10 19.67
N GLU A 123 36.11 -14.36 20.21
CA GLU A 123 36.90 -14.83 21.35
C GLU A 123 36.06 -14.94 22.62
N TRP A 124 35.18 -13.97 22.87
CA TRP A 124 34.25 -14.00 23.99
C TRP A 124 33.31 -15.21 23.94
N GLN A 125 32.74 -15.52 22.76
CA GLN A 125 31.82 -16.65 22.57
C GLN A 125 32.49 -18.03 22.74
N LYS A 126 33.82 -18.13 22.62
CA LYS A 126 34.53 -19.39 22.93
C LYS A 126 34.45 -19.76 24.41
N THR A 127 34.42 -18.75 25.28
CA THR A 127 34.41 -18.92 26.74
C THR A 127 33.00 -18.83 27.33
N HIS A 128 32.04 -18.25 26.59
CA HIS A 128 30.65 -18.08 27.02
C HIS A 128 29.69 -18.72 26.01
N LYS A 129 29.04 -19.82 26.40
CA LYS A 129 28.11 -20.54 25.51
C LYS A 129 26.73 -19.87 25.37
N SER A 130 26.33 -19.05 26.35
CA SER A 130 25.07 -18.31 26.35
C SER A 130 25.28 -16.93 27.00
N PRO A 131 24.62 -15.86 26.51
CA PRO A 131 23.81 -15.80 25.29
C PRO A 131 24.66 -15.97 24.01
N VAL A 132 24.03 -16.37 22.90
CA VAL A 132 24.64 -16.34 21.57
C VAL A 132 24.63 -14.91 21.04
N ILE A 133 25.80 -14.34 20.76
CA ILE A 133 25.93 -12.99 20.23
C ILE A 133 25.86 -13.00 18.70
N LYS A 134 24.94 -12.20 18.14
CA LYS A 134 24.79 -11.98 16.69
C LYS A 134 25.06 -10.52 16.35
N LEU A 135 25.96 -10.31 15.40
CA LEU A 135 26.28 -8.98 14.86
C LEU A 135 25.55 -8.78 13.53
N TRP A 136 24.58 -7.86 13.51
CA TRP A 136 23.79 -7.52 12.33
C TRP A 136 24.18 -6.16 11.79
N GLU A 137 25.06 -6.14 10.81
CA GLU A 137 25.48 -4.91 10.13
C GLU A 137 24.64 -4.59 8.90
N ARG A 138 24.88 -3.42 8.29
CA ARG A 138 24.19 -2.92 7.10
C ARG A 138 23.92 -3.99 6.04
N SER A 139 24.94 -4.70 5.58
CA SER A 139 24.79 -5.71 4.51
C SER A 139 23.91 -6.91 4.94
N CYS A 140 23.91 -7.24 6.24
CA CYS A 140 23.02 -8.24 6.80
C CYS A 140 21.58 -7.72 6.82
N LEU A 141 21.38 -6.49 7.31
CA LEU A 141 20.08 -5.85 7.38
C LEU A 141 19.49 -5.66 5.98
N GLU A 142 20.24 -5.14 5.01
CA GLU A 142 19.86 -5.02 3.58
C GLU A 142 19.32 -6.32 3.01
N ARG A 143 20.02 -7.44 3.24
CA ARG A 143 19.57 -8.76 2.79
C ARG A 143 18.28 -9.21 3.49
N MET A 144 18.13 -8.92 4.77
CA MET A 144 16.93 -9.31 5.53
C MET A 144 15.72 -8.46 5.12
N VAL A 145 15.85 -7.14 5.08
CA VAL A 145 14.74 -6.26 4.68
C VAL A 145 14.29 -6.51 3.24
N SER A 146 15.19 -6.91 2.35
CA SER A 146 14.84 -7.32 0.98
C SER A 146 13.96 -8.56 0.92
N LYS A 147 14.03 -9.44 1.92
CA LYS A 147 13.16 -10.63 2.06
C LYS A 147 11.87 -10.32 2.82
N HIS A 148 11.82 -9.17 3.49
CA HIS A 148 10.75 -8.77 4.38
C HIS A 148 10.26 -7.35 4.05
N PRO A 149 9.67 -7.16 2.84
CA PRO A 149 9.32 -5.82 2.35
C PRO A 149 8.35 -5.08 3.27
N LEU A 150 7.48 -5.79 4.01
CA LEU A 150 6.55 -5.21 4.98
C LEU A 150 7.24 -4.36 6.05
N ALA A 151 8.46 -4.72 6.45
CA ALA A 151 9.23 -3.97 7.44
C ALA A 151 9.70 -2.61 6.90
N VAL A 152 9.97 -2.53 5.59
CA VAL A 152 10.46 -1.31 4.93
C VAL A 152 9.33 -0.34 4.63
N ILE A 153 8.14 -0.84 4.26
CA ILE A 153 7.00 -0.01 3.83
C ILE A 153 6.61 1.05 4.85
N ARG A 154 6.66 0.71 6.15
CA ARG A 154 6.21 1.62 7.22
C ARG A 154 7.14 2.82 7.40
N LEU A 155 8.39 2.69 7.00
CA LEU A 155 9.45 3.66 7.29
C LEU A 155 9.98 4.35 6.04
N PHE A 156 10.08 3.62 4.92
CA PHE A 156 10.75 4.09 3.71
C PHE A 156 9.94 3.74 2.45
N THR A 157 8.78 4.36 2.27
CA THR A 157 7.89 4.14 1.10
C THR A 157 8.57 4.43 -0.25
N LYS A 158 9.62 5.27 -0.27
CA LYS A 158 10.44 5.54 -1.47
C LYS A 158 11.37 4.38 -1.85
N ALA A 159 11.72 3.51 -0.92
CA ALA A 159 12.61 2.37 -1.18
C ALA A 159 11.93 1.18 -1.87
N LEU A 160 10.61 1.27 -2.12
CA LEU A 160 9.85 0.25 -2.84
C LEU A 160 9.98 0.47 -4.35
N SER A 161 10.35 -0.58 -5.07
CA SER A 161 10.22 -0.60 -6.53
C SER A 161 8.75 -0.50 -6.94
N ALA A 162 8.46 -0.20 -8.22
CA ALA A 162 7.09 -0.23 -8.74
C ALA A 162 6.41 -1.59 -8.48
N GLN A 163 7.14 -2.69 -8.67
CA GLN A 163 6.66 -4.03 -8.34
C GLN A 163 6.48 -4.24 -6.83
N GLY A 164 7.38 -3.69 -6.01
CA GLY A 164 7.25 -3.67 -4.56
C GLY A 164 5.94 -3.02 -4.12
N LYS A 165 5.63 -1.84 -4.65
CA LYS A 165 4.37 -1.11 -4.40
C LYS A 165 3.14 -1.93 -4.82
N LEU A 166 3.22 -2.69 -5.92
CA LEU A 166 2.17 -3.61 -6.33
C LEU A 166 1.98 -4.76 -5.32
N GLU A 167 3.06 -5.35 -4.82
CA GLU A 167 2.99 -6.39 -3.77
C GLU A 167 2.43 -5.83 -2.46
N VAL A 168 2.70 -4.57 -2.14
CA VAL A 168 2.04 -3.89 -1.00
C VAL A 168 0.54 -3.85 -1.22
N ALA A 169 0.08 -3.38 -2.38
CA ALA A 169 -1.35 -3.31 -2.68
C ALA A 169 -2.03 -4.69 -2.56
N ARG A 170 -1.37 -5.74 -3.07
CA ARG A 170 -1.81 -7.14 -2.91
C ARG A 170 -1.91 -7.50 -1.43
N THR A 171 -0.85 -7.26 -0.67
CA THR A 171 -0.77 -7.65 0.74
C THR A 171 -1.78 -6.90 1.59
N LYS A 172 -1.99 -5.60 1.35
CA LYS A 172 -3.00 -4.81 2.04
C LYS A 172 -4.38 -5.44 1.96
N LEU A 173 -4.80 -5.90 0.77
CA LEU A 173 -6.10 -6.55 0.62
C LEU A 173 -6.11 -7.94 1.26
N TRP A 174 -5.25 -8.84 0.78
CA TRP A 174 -5.32 -10.26 1.14
C TRP A 174 -4.89 -10.52 2.59
N ASN A 175 -3.91 -9.77 3.09
CA ASN A 175 -3.34 -9.98 4.42
C ASN A 175 -3.99 -9.11 5.51
N TYR A 176 -4.50 -7.93 5.15
CA TYR A 176 -4.98 -6.96 6.13
C TYR A 176 -6.41 -6.48 5.88
N ALA A 177 -7.10 -6.97 4.84
CA ALA A 177 -8.45 -6.51 4.48
C ALA A 177 -8.56 -4.98 4.30
N THR A 178 -7.47 -4.35 3.85
CA THR A 178 -7.39 -2.91 3.60
C THR A 178 -7.19 -2.60 2.12
N PHE A 179 -7.65 -1.43 1.70
CA PHE A 179 -7.57 -1.00 0.30
C PHE A 179 -6.38 -0.05 0.08
N THR A 180 -5.86 -0.05 -1.14
CA THR A 180 -4.85 0.93 -1.57
C THR A 180 -5.53 2.27 -1.84
N ASP A 181 -4.88 3.38 -1.47
CA ASP A 181 -5.44 4.71 -1.67
C ASP A 181 -5.29 5.20 -3.12
N ARG A 182 -5.99 6.28 -3.44
CA ARG A 182 -6.04 6.84 -4.79
C ARG A 182 -4.69 7.33 -5.31
N PRO A 183 -3.85 8.06 -4.55
CA PRO A 183 -2.50 8.44 -4.99
C PRO A 183 -1.64 7.26 -5.43
N HIS A 184 -1.58 6.19 -4.62
CA HIS A 184 -0.78 5.01 -4.95
C HIS A 184 -1.35 4.23 -6.14
N LEU A 185 -2.68 4.16 -6.28
CA LEU A 185 -3.31 3.57 -7.47
C LEU A 185 -2.96 4.34 -8.75
N ALA A 186 -2.99 5.68 -8.69
CA ALA A 186 -2.61 6.53 -9.81
C ALA A 186 -1.11 6.38 -10.16
N GLU A 187 -0.25 6.28 -9.16
CA GLU A 187 1.18 6.01 -9.35
C GLU A 187 1.41 4.68 -10.06
N LEU A 188 0.85 3.58 -9.54
CA LEU A 188 0.96 2.25 -10.16
C LEU A 188 0.44 2.24 -11.60
N TRP A 189 -0.62 2.99 -11.90
CA TRP A 189 -1.17 3.04 -13.26
C TRP A 189 -0.26 3.75 -14.26
N ARG A 190 0.53 4.74 -13.80
CA ARG A 190 1.51 5.43 -14.66
C ARG A 190 2.61 4.47 -15.10
N VAL A 191 3.08 3.63 -14.18
CA VAL A 191 4.16 2.65 -14.42
C VAL A 191 3.66 1.24 -14.79
N LYS A 192 2.38 1.10 -15.17
CA LYS A 192 1.73 -0.21 -15.39
C LYS A 192 2.42 -1.12 -16.40
N SER A 193 3.15 -0.56 -17.36
CA SER A 193 3.94 -1.31 -18.36
C SER A 193 5.17 -1.98 -17.77
N GLU A 194 5.65 -1.51 -16.62
CA GLU A 194 6.78 -2.08 -15.89
C GLU A 194 6.34 -3.15 -14.88
N LEU A 195 5.03 -3.30 -14.66
CA LEU A 195 4.46 -4.20 -13.66
C LEU A 195 4.24 -5.60 -14.21
N VAL A 196 4.61 -6.60 -13.40
CA VAL A 196 4.23 -7.99 -13.64
C VAL A 196 3.03 -8.33 -12.77
N PHE A 197 1.87 -8.45 -13.42
CA PHE A 197 0.60 -8.74 -12.75
C PHE A 197 0.50 -10.22 -12.39
N GLU A 198 0.48 -10.49 -11.09
CA GLU A 198 -0.01 -11.75 -10.53
C GLU A 198 -1.51 -11.67 -10.26
N GLN A 199 -2.17 -12.83 -10.20
CA GLN A 199 -3.63 -12.94 -10.07
C GLN A 199 -4.16 -12.20 -8.84
N GLY A 200 -3.51 -12.39 -7.69
CA GLY A 200 -3.89 -11.72 -6.45
C GLY A 200 -3.65 -10.22 -6.48
N ALA A 201 -2.62 -9.76 -7.18
CA ALA A 201 -2.28 -8.35 -7.29
C ALA A 201 -3.29 -7.61 -8.18
N LEU A 202 -3.67 -8.20 -9.33
CA LEU A 202 -4.70 -7.64 -10.20
C LEU A 202 -6.02 -7.44 -9.44
N PHE A 203 -6.49 -8.47 -8.72
CA PHE A 203 -7.72 -8.37 -7.94
C PHE A 203 -7.64 -7.27 -6.88
N ALA A 204 -6.49 -7.13 -6.22
CA ALA A 204 -6.29 -6.12 -5.19
C ALA A 204 -6.35 -4.69 -5.73
N LEU A 205 -5.79 -4.45 -6.93
CA LEU A 205 -5.91 -3.15 -7.59
C LEU A 205 -7.36 -2.85 -7.94
N ILE A 206 -8.08 -3.81 -8.53
CA ILE A 206 -9.50 -3.64 -8.88
C ILE A 206 -10.33 -3.31 -7.65
N ALA A 207 -10.22 -4.09 -6.57
CA ALA A 207 -10.95 -3.84 -5.33
C ALA A 207 -10.61 -2.49 -4.70
N SER A 208 -9.34 -2.07 -4.81
CA SER A 208 -8.91 -0.75 -4.33
C SER A 208 -9.48 0.39 -5.18
N GLU A 209 -9.61 0.22 -6.50
CA GLU A 209 -10.32 1.19 -7.36
C GLU A 209 -11.79 1.30 -6.98
N MET A 210 -12.47 0.19 -6.70
CA MET A 210 -13.86 0.20 -6.25
C MET A 210 -14.04 0.86 -4.89
N ALA A 211 -13.03 0.76 -4.01
CA ALA A 211 -13.11 1.31 -2.66
C ALA A 211 -12.80 2.81 -2.60
N ASN A 212 -11.74 3.23 -3.30
CA ASN A 212 -11.08 4.52 -3.11
C ASN A 212 -10.78 5.26 -4.43
N GLY A 213 -10.93 4.60 -5.58
CA GLY A 213 -10.45 5.06 -6.87
C GLY A 213 -11.56 5.27 -7.89
N ASP A 214 -11.26 4.95 -9.15
CA ASP A 214 -12.17 5.07 -10.27
C ASP A 214 -11.76 4.08 -11.37
N ILE A 215 -12.48 2.96 -11.44
CA ILE A 215 -12.19 1.87 -12.38
C ILE A 215 -12.38 2.29 -13.84
N THR A 216 -13.18 3.34 -14.12
CA THR A 216 -13.38 3.85 -15.48
C THR A 216 -12.14 4.56 -16.01
N LYS A 217 -11.32 5.12 -15.11
CA LYS A 217 -10.04 5.76 -15.45
C LYS A 217 -8.86 4.80 -15.46
N ARG A 218 -8.95 3.73 -14.67
CA ARG A 218 -7.88 2.74 -14.49
C ARG A 218 -8.44 1.33 -14.59
N SER A 219 -8.81 0.97 -15.80
CA SER A 219 -9.41 -0.34 -16.11
C SER A 219 -8.34 -1.45 -16.10
N TRP A 220 -7.89 -1.83 -14.91
CA TRP A 220 -6.82 -2.82 -14.70
C TRP A 220 -7.05 -4.14 -15.43
N ALA A 221 -8.27 -4.68 -15.37
CA ALA A 221 -8.61 -5.93 -16.06
C ALA A 221 -8.64 -5.78 -17.59
N ALA A 222 -8.92 -4.58 -18.11
CA ALA A 222 -8.86 -4.31 -19.55
C ALA A 222 -7.40 -4.25 -20.06
N TYR A 223 -6.45 -3.90 -19.18
CA TYR A 223 -5.03 -3.81 -19.51
C TYR A 223 -4.30 -5.15 -19.57
N THR A 224 -4.72 -6.14 -18.79
CA THR A 224 -4.01 -7.42 -18.73
C THR A 224 -4.31 -8.35 -19.90
N THR A 225 -3.58 -9.45 -20.05
CA THR A 225 -3.89 -10.50 -21.03
C THR A 225 -5.12 -11.33 -20.60
N ASN A 226 -5.71 -12.08 -21.54
CA ASN A 226 -6.82 -13.00 -21.23
C ASN A 226 -6.40 -14.07 -20.22
N GLU A 227 -5.15 -14.53 -20.28
CA GLU A 227 -4.60 -15.51 -19.35
C GLU A 227 -4.59 -14.98 -17.92
N VAL A 228 -3.97 -13.80 -17.69
CA VAL A 228 -3.93 -13.16 -16.37
C VAL A 228 -5.34 -12.88 -15.84
N LEU A 229 -6.24 -12.42 -16.72
CA LEU A 229 -7.64 -12.16 -16.38
C LEU A 229 -8.37 -13.42 -15.89
N LEU A 230 -8.31 -14.52 -16.65
CA LEU A 230 -8.99 -15.76 -16.29
C LEU A 230 -8.37 -16.42 -15.06
N LEU A 231 -7.04 -16.38 -14.93
CA LEU A 231 -6.36 -16.83 -13.71
C LEU A 231 -6.73 -15.97 -12.50
N CYS A 232 -6.96 -14.66 -12.68
CA CYS A 232 -7.48 -13.78 -11.63
C CYS A 232 -8.90 -14.16 -11.22
N VAL A 233 -9.80 -14.48 -12.17
CA VAL A 233 -11.15 -14.97 -11.85
C VAL A 233 -11.06 -16.25 -11.02
N LEU A 234 -10.26 -17.21 -11.47
CA LEU A 234 -10.05 -18.48 -10.77
C LEU A 234 -9.52 -18.26 -9.35
N TYR A 235 -8.41 -17.52 -9.23
CA TYR A 235 -7.75 -17.27 -7.95
C TYR A 235 -8.67 -16.55 -6.97
N SER A 236 -9.34 -15.49 -7.42
CA SER A 236 -10.20 -14.68 -6.54
C SER A 236 -11.42 -15.45 -6.06
N LEU A 237 -12.09 -16.22 -6.92
CA LEU A 237 -13.24 -17.03 -6.53
C LEU A 237 -12.85 -18.17 -5.58
N THR A 238 -11.75 -18.87 -5.86
CA THR A 238 -11.23 -19.92 -4.97
C THR A 238 -10.91 -19.38 -3.56
N ASN A 239 -10.36 -18.16 -3.47
CA ASN A 239 -9.98 -17.54 -2.20
C ASN A 239 -11.06 -16.61 -1.63
N SER A 240 -12.26 -16.60 -2.20
CA SER A 240 -13.31 -15.65 -1.82
C SER A 240 -13.80 -15.85 -0.38
N PHE A 241 -13.94 -17.08 0.11
CA PHE A 241 -14.30 -17.34 1.51
C PHE A 241 -13.33 -16.73 2.50
N TYR A 242 -12.05 -17.01 2.28
CA TYR A 242 -10.98 -16.47 3.10
C TYR A 242 -11.06 -14.94 3.13
N LEU A 243 -11.23 -14.31 1.96
CA LEU A 243 -11.29 -12.87 1.86
C LEU A 243 -12.53 -12.26 2.53
N PHE A 244 -13.73 -12.83 2.31
CA PHE A 244 -14.96 -12.34 2.92
C PHE A 244 -14.95 -12.48 4.44
N PHE A 245 -14.48 -13.61 4.96
CA PHE A 245 -14.35 -13.84 6.40
C PHE A 245 -13.40 -12.82 7.03
N ARG A 246 -12.23 -12.62 6.41
CA ARG A 246 -11.22 -11.67 6.88
C ARG A 246 -11.70 -10.22 6.86
N ILE A 247 -12.41 -9.82 5.81
CA ILE A 247 -13.02 -8.48 5.72
C ILE A 247 -14.06 -8.30 6.82
N SER A 248 -14.87 -9.33 7.09
CA SER A 248 -15.85 -9.31 8.16
C SER A 248 -15.19 -9.18 9.54
N GLU A 249 -14.15 -9.96 9.82
CA GLU A 249 -13.40 -9.89 11.09
C GLU A 249 -12.71 -8.54 11.28
N ALA A 250 -12.18 -7.97 10.20
CA ALA A 250 -11.54 -6.65 10.23
C ALA A 250 -12.56 -5.49 10.31
N GLY A 251 -13.86 -5.75 10.23
CA GLY A 251 -14.91 -4.72 10.16
C GLY A 251 -14.84 -3.85 8.90
N ALA A 252 -14.22 -4.35 7.83
CA ALA A 252 -14.03 -3.63 6.58
C ALA A 252 -15.26 -3.75 5.66
N ARG A 253 -15.41 -2.80 4.71
CA ARG A 253 -16.52 -2.81 3.75
C ARG A 253 -16.37 -3.97 2.75
N GLN A 254 -17.40 -4.81 2.64
CA GLN A 254 -17.45 -5.90 1.65
C GLN A 254 -17.83 -5.42 0.24
N GLU A 255 -18.59 -4.32 0.14
CA GLU A 255 -19.10 -3.77 -1.13
C GLU A 255 -18.01 -3.60 -2.21
N PRO A 256 -16.81 -3.03 -1.93
CA PRO A 256 -15.78 -2.88 -2.95
C PRO A 256 -15.29 -4.22 -3.53
N VAL A 257 -15.24 -5.27 -2.71
CA VAL A 257 -14.84 -6.60 -3.15
C VAL A 257 -15.91 -7.25 -4.00
N ILE A 258 -17.19 -7.09 -3.63
CA ILE A 258 -18.32 -7.56 -4.44
C ILE A 258 -18.30 -6.87 -5.81
N LYS A 259 -18.17 -5.52 -5.84
CA LYS A 259 -18.03 -4.75 -7.08
C LYS A 259 -16.81 -5.17 -7.90
N ALA A 260 -15.69 -5.51 -7.25
CA ALA A 260 -14.50 -5.99 -7.94
C ALA A 260 -14.73 -7.33 -8.64
N PHE A 261 -15.41 -8.28 -7.98
CA PHE A 261 -15.82 -9.53 -8.61
C PHE A 261 -16.77 -9.28 -9.78
N SER A 262 -17.78 -8.42 -9.61
CA SER A 262 -18.74 -8.10 -10.66
C SER A 262 -18.06 -7.52 -11.90
N TYR A 263 -17.14 -6.56 -11.71
CA TYR A 263 -16.32 -6.00 -12.77
C TYR A 263 -15.43 -7.04 -13.45
N LEU A 264 -14.76 -7.89 -12.66
CA LEU A 264 -13.87 -8.92 -13.20
C LEU A 264 -14.65 -9.92 -14.07
N LEU A 265 -15.84 -10.34 -13.62
CA LEU A 265 -16.71 -11.21 -14.41
C LEU A 265 -17.22 -10.52 -15.67
N LEU A 266 -17.61 -9.24 -15.61
CA LEU A 266 -18.01 -8.47 -16.77
C LEU A 266 -16.91 -8.46 -17.84
N VAL A 267 -15.68 -8.12 -17.45
CA VAL A 267 -14.53 -8.06 -18.38
C VAL A 267 -14.19 -9.45 -18.91
N ALA A 268 -14.24 -10.49 -18.06
CA ALA A 268 -14.00 -11.87 -18.48
C ALA A 268 -15.04 -12.36 -19.50
N VAL A 269 -16.33 -12.07 -19.28
CA VAL A 269 -17.40 -12.41 -20.23
C VAL A 269 -17.22 -11.65 -21.54
N HIS A 270 -16.89 -10.36 -21.48
CA HIS A 270 -16.65 -9.53 -22.65
C HIS A 270 -15.49 -10.06 -23.52
N ARG A 271 -14.39 -10.51 -22.89
CA ARG A 271 -13.16 -10.90 -23.60
C ARG A 271 -13.04 -12.39 -23.95
N ALA A 272 -13.54 -13.27 -23.09
CA ALA A 272 -13.40 -14.72 -23.23
C ALA A 272 -14.73 -15.44 -23.55
N GLY A 273 -15.85 -14.72 -23.49
CA GLY A 273 -17.18 -15.24 -23.75
C GLY A 273 -17.81 -15.95 -22.54
N ALA A 274 -19.13 -15.89 -22.46
CA ALA A 274 -19.91 -16.44 -21.34
C ALA A 274 -19.70 -17.94 -21.13
N LYS A 275 -19.56 -18.73 -22.21
CA LYS A 275 -19.35 -20.18 -22.12
C LYS A 275 -18.06 -20.54 -21.38
N THR A 276 -16.96 -19.88 -21.74
CA THR A 276 -15.64 -20.08 -21.11
C THR A 276 -15.68 -19.73 -19.62
N VAL A 277 -16.27 -18.57 -19.29
CA VAL A 277 -16.39 -18.10 -17.91
C VAL A 277 -17.29 -19.02 -17.08
N LEU A 278 -18.40 -19.51 -17.64
CA LEU A 278 -19.29 -20.45 -16.98
C LEU A 278 -18.60 -21.78 -16.69
N THR A 279 -17.85 -22.34 -17.65
CA THR A 279 -17.06 -23.54 -17.44
C THR A 279 -16.03 -23.34 -16.32
N LEU A 280 -15.33 -22.20 -16.33
CA LEU A 280 -14.36 -21.88 -15.28
C LEU A 280 -15.01 -21.83 -13.89
N ILE A 281 -16.14 -21.12 -13.75
CA ILE A 281 -16.88 -21.02 -12.49
C ILE A 281 -17.36 -22.40 -12.04
N ASN A 282 -17.97 -23.19 -12.93
CA ASN A 282 -18.45 -24.53 -12.59
C ASN A 282 -17.31 -25.42 -12.11
N ASN A 283 -16.16 -25.41 -12.77
CA ASN A 283 -15.00 -26.22 -12.37
C ASN A 283 -14.55 -25.91 -10.93
N ILE A 284 -14.62 -24.65 -10.50
CA ILE A 284 -14.26 -24.26 -9.11
C ILE A 284 -15.20 -24.89 -8.09
N PHE A 285 -16.50 -24.95 -8.39
CA PHE A 285 -17.51 -25.42 -7.44
C PHE A 285 -17.83 -26.91 -7.54
N ASP A 286 -17.71 -27.49 -8.72
CA ASP A 286 -18.04 -28.89 -8.99
C ASP A 286 -16.86 -29.83 -8.75
N ASP A 287 -15.61 -29.34 -8.89
CA ASP A 287 -14.40 -30.12 -8.67
C ASP A 287 -13.30 -29.30 -7.95
N PHE A 288 -13.54 -29.01 -6.67
CA PHE A 288 -12.54 -28.40 -5.79
C PHE A 288 -11.69 -29.48 -5.13
N HIS A 289 -10.49 -29.74 -5.68
CA HIS A 289 -9.58 -30.78 -5.20
C HIS A 289 -10.24 -32.18 -5.12
N GLY A 290 -11.01 -32.56 -6.14
CA GLY A 290 -11.70 -33.85 -6.18
C GLY A 290 -13.00 -33.89 -5.35
N LYS A 291 -13.46 -32.74 -4.83
CA LYS A 291 -14.69 -32.63 -4.05
C LYS A 291 -15.60 -31.56 -4.61
N LYS A 292 -16.90 -31.87 -4.66
CA LYS A 292 -17.94 -30.89 -4.95
C LYS A 292 -18.20 -29.99 -3.74
N LEU A 293 -18.16 -28.68 -3.95
CA LEU A 293 -18.50 -27.71 -2.92
C LEU A 293 -20.03 -27.64 -2.70
N PRO A 294 -20.50 -27.36 -1.46
CA PRO A 294 -21.93 -27.22 -1.17
C PRO A 294 -22.61 -26.13 -2.02
N SER A 295 -23.86 -26.34 -2.41
CA SER A 295 -24.66 -25.36 -3.16
C SER A 295 -24.83 -24.03 -2.43
N GLU A 296 -25.00 -24.08 -1.11
CA GLU A 296 -25.12 -22.88 -0.27
C GLU A 296 -23.86 -22.01 -0.34
N LEU A 297 -22.70 -22.67 -0.44
CA LEU A 297 -21.41 -22.03 -0.53
C LEU A 297 -21.28 -21.26 -1.85
N ARG A 298 -21.69 -21.89 -2.95
CA ARG A 298 -21.76 -21.28 -4.28
C ARG A 298 -22.72 -20.08 -4.28
N LYS A 299 -23.89 -20.23 -3.68
CA LYS A 299 -24.89 -19.17 -3.57
C LYS A 299 -24.36 -17.98 -2.78
N PHE A 300 -23.77 -18.23 -1.61
CA PHE A 300 -23.19 -17.19 -0.75
C PHE A 300 -22.17 -16.31 -1.48
N ILE A 301 -21.29 -16.89 -2.28
CA ILE A 301 -20.30 -16.11 -3.06
C ILE A 301 -20.95 -15.42 -4.26
N LEU A 302 -21.67 -16.19 -5.09
CA LEU A 302 -22.05 -15.71 -6.42
C LEU A 302 -23.28 -14.79 -6.38
N GLU A 303 -24.22 -14.99 -5.47
CA GLU A 303 -25.44 -14.19 -5.41
C GLU A 303 -25.16 -12.67 -5.27
N PRO A 304 -24.36 -12.19 -4.30
CA PRO A 304 -24.08 -10.75 -4.20
C PRO A 304 -23.37 -10.20 -5.44
N VAL A 305 -22.47 -10.99 -6.03
CA VAL A 305 -21.70 -10.60 -7.23
C VAL A 305 -22.60 -10.49 -8.46
N ILE A 306 -23.46 -11.49 -8.68
CA ILE A 306 -24.38 -11.53 -9.83
C ILE A 306 -25.48 -10.49 -9.66
N ASN A 307 -26.03 -10.30 -8.46
CA ASN A 307 -27.02 -9.26 -8.18
C ASN A 307 -26.44 -7.86 -8.41
N THR A 308 -25.19 -7.61 -8.00
CA THR A 308 -24.50 -6.34 -8.28
C THR A 308 -24.29 -6.16 -9.78
N LEU A 309 -23.75 -7.16 -10.48
CA LEU A 309 -23.51 -7.09 -11.93
C LEU A 309 -24.81 -6.85 -12.72
N THR A 310 -25.85 -7.62 -12.44
CA THR A 310 -27.14 -7.50 -13.13
C THR A 310 -27.85 -6.21 -12.79
N GLY A 311 -27.76 -5.73 -11.54
CA GLY A 311 -28.28 -4.43 -11.13
C GLY A 311 -27.59 -3.27 -11.84
N GLU A 312 -26.25 -3.31 -11.92
CA GLU A 312 -25.47 -2.35 -12.70
C GLU A 312 -25.86 -2.32 -14.18
N ILE A 313 -25.94 -3.51 -14.82
CA ILE A 313 -26.34 -3.62 -16.23
C ILE A 313 -27.78 -3.15 -16.43
N ARG A 314 -28.69 -3.44 -15.50
CA ARG A 314 -30.06 -2.93 -15.53
C ARG A 314 -30.07 -1.42 -15.55
N ASP A 315 -29.39 -0.76 -14.61
CA ASP A 315 -29.38 0.70 -14.50
C ASP A 315 -28.89 1.36 -15.80
N VAL A 316 -27.88 0.77 -16.45
CA VAL A 316 -27.37 1.23 -17.75
C VAL A 316 -28.39 0.99 -18.85
N CYS A 317 -28.97 -0.21 -18.92
CA CYS A 317 -29.93 -0.57 -19.95
C CYS A 317 -31.25 0.20 -19.87
N THR A 318 -31.67 0.64 -18.67
CA THR A 318 -32.94 1.36 -18.48
C THR A 318 -32.81 2.88 -18.53
N HIS A 319 -31.59 3.42 -18.61
CA HIS A 319 -31.35 4.87 -18.60
C HIS A 319 -32.01 5.60 -19.77
N ASP A 320 -31.96 5.02 -20.97
CA ASP A 320 -32.50 5.54 -22.22
C ASP A 320 -33.44 4.54 -22.92
N CYS A 321 -33.99 3.58 -22.15
CA CYS A 321 -34.86 2.55 -22.68
C CYS A 321 -36.25 3.10 -23.02
N SER A 322 -36.68 2.90 -24.26
CA SER A 322 -38.06 3.24 -24.68
C SER A 322 -39.14 2.32 -24.09
N ARG A 323 -38.76 1.14 -23.57
CA ARG A 323 -39.69 0.13 -23.07
C ARG A 323 -39.87 0.15 -21.56
N ILE A 324 -38.85 0.53 -20.81
CA ILE A 324 -38.82 0.42 -19.34
C ILE A 324 -38.23 1.71 -18.80
N SER A 325 -38.97 2.40 -17.93
CA SER A 325 -38.50 3.57 -17.19
C SER A 325 -38.49 3.24 -15.70
N THR A 326 -37.32 3.34 -15.07
CA THR A 326 -37.12 3.06 -13.64
C THR A 326 -35.93 3.86 -13.12
N ASP A 327 -35.94 4.17 -11.83
CA ASP A 327 -34.82 4.86 -11.20
C ASP A 327 -33.61 3.93 -11.04
N PRO A 328 -32.38 4.47 -11.16
CA PRO A 328 -31.16 3.71 -10.90
C PRO A 328 -31.12 3.18 -9.47
N SER A 329 -30.61 1.96 -9.32
CA SER A 329 -30.63 1.21 -8.06
C SER A 329 -29.25 0.99 -7.44
N ILE A 330 -28.21 0.94 -8.27
CA ILE A 330 -26.82 0.66 -7.91
C ILE A 330 -25.92 1.83 -8.33
N LEU A 331 -26.11 2.35 -9.54
CA LEU A 331 -25.25 3.35 -10.16
C LEU A 331 -25.83 4.76 -10.05
N THR A 332 -24.95 5.74 -9.87
CA THR A 332 -25.30 7.15 -10.03
C THR A 332 -25.41 7.54 -11.52
N LYS A 333 -26.09 8.66 -11.82
CA LYS A 333 -26.22 9.15 -13.21
C LYS A 333 -24.88 9.35 -13.93
N PRO A 334 -23.83 9.93 -13.30
CA PRO A 334 -22.50 9.99 -13.93
C PRO A 334 -21.90 8.60 -14.20
N GLU A 335 -22.03 7.66 -13.26
CA GLU A 335 -21.49 6.30 -13.43
C GLU A 335 -22.18 5.52 -14.54
N ILE A 336 -23.49 5.76 -14.78
CA ILE A 336 -24.22 5.19 -15.91
C ILE A 336 -23.61 5.64 -17.23
N LYS A 337 -23.34 6.94 -17.37
CA LYS A 337 -22.77 7.52 -18.60
C LYS A 337 -21.38 6.96 -18.91
N ASP A 338 -20.55 6.80 -17.88
CA ASP A 338 -19.18 6.32 -18.03
C ASP A 338 -19.06 4.79 -17.88
N TYR A 339 -20.18 4.07 -17.71
CA TYR A 339 -20.18 2.64 -17.36
C TYR A 339 -19.29 1.83 -18.29
N TRP A 340 -19.49 1.92 -19.59
CA TRP A 340 -18.79 1.09 -20.57
C TRP A 340 -17.32 1.45 -20.74
N LYS A 341 -16.86 2.59 -20.25
CA LYS A 341 -15.44 2.97 -20.27
C LYS A 341 -14.57 1.97 -19.50
N ARG A 342 -15.16 1.31 -18.48
CA ARG A 342 -14.50 0.26 -17.69
C ARG A 342 -13.99 -0.95 -18.51
N LEU A 343 -14.49 -1.13 -19.73
CA LEU A 343 -14.09 -2.21 -20.65
C LEU A 343 -12.98 -1.80 -21.61
N ARG A 344 -12.59 -0.52 -21.62
CA ARG A 344 -11.60 0.05 -22.54
C ARG A 344 -10.36 0.48 -21.77
N LEU A 345 -9.24 0.57 -22.48
CA LEU A 345 -8.07 1.22 -21.94
C LEU A 345 -8.30 2.73 -21.95
N ALA A 346 -8.04 3.40 -20.83
CA ALA A 346 -8.19 4.84 -20.66
C ALA A 346 -7.23 5.70 -21.53
N GLY A 347 -6.69 5.15 -22.62
CA GLY A 347 -5.86 5.84 -23.61
C GLY A 347 -6.62 6.37 -24.82
N ASP A 348 -7.93 6.14 -24.93
CA ASP A 348 -8.76 6.65 -26.05
C ASP A 348 -9.53 7.94 -25.72
N GLU A 349 -9.35 8.52 -24.53
CA GLU A 349 -9.84 9.87 -24.25
C GLU A 349 -8.64 10.80 -24.09
N GLU A 350 -8.56 11.80 -24.97
CA GLU A 350 -7.73 13.00 -24.79
C GLU A 350 -7.91 13.46 -23.35
N GLU A 351 -6.80 13.70 -22.64
CA GLU A 351 -6.84 14.45 -21.38
C GLU A 351 -7.74 15.65 -21.64
N LYS A 352 -8.88 15.72 -20.93
CA LYS A 352 -9.69 16.93 -20.97
C LYS A 352 -8.73 18.04 -20.58
N ASP A 353 -8.57 18.94 -21.53
CA ASP A 353 -7.76 20.11 -21.34
C ASP A 353 -8.39 20.95 -20.24
N ASP A 354 -7.92 20.75 -19.02
CA ASP A 354 -8.34 21.50 -17.83
C ASP A 354 -7.80 22.95 -17.89
N ARG A 355 -7.13 23.37 -18.98
CA ARG A 355 -6.78 24.77 -19.22
C ARG A 355 -8.05 25.59 -19.43
N ILE A 356 -8.26 26.55 -18.56
CA ILE A 356 -9.33 27.54 -18.68
C ILE A 356 -8.88 28.61 -19.69
N LEU A 357 -9.52 28.67 -20.86
CA LEU A 357 -9.33 29.77 -21.80
C LEU A 357 -9.87 31.06 -21.18
N THR A 358 -8.96 31.98 -20.84
CA THR A 358 -9.30 33.29 -20.30
C THR A 358 -8.97 34.35 -21.35
N ILE A 359 -9.99 35.10 -21.79
CA ILE A 359 -9.83 36.20 -22.74
C ILE A 359 -10.05 37.52 -21.99
N GLU A 360 -9.06 38.42 -22.03
CA GLU A 360 -9.14 39.76 -21.43
C GLU A 360 -9.29 40.83 -22.52
N CYS A 361 -10.25 41.74 -22.32
CA CYS A 361 -10.50 42.86 -23.23
C CYS A 361 -9.99 44.16 -22.59
N PHE A 362 -8.80 44.61 -22.99
CA PHE A 362 -8.12 45.78 -22.41
C PHE A 362 -8.82 47.12 -22.68
N SER A 363 -9.65 47.19 -23.73
CA SER A 363 -10.37 48.41 -24.10
C SER A 363 -11.55 48.73 -23.18
N ASN A 364 -11.97 47.80 -22.31
CA ASN A 364 -13.09 47.98 -21.41
C ASN A 364 -12.63 48.18 -19.95
N PRO A 365 -13.22 49.13 -19.21
CA PRO A 365 -12.89 49.30 -17.79
C PRO A 365 -13.39 48.12 -16.96
N CYS A 366 -12.70 47.82 -15.85
CA CYS A 366 -13.17 46.84 -14.88
C CYS A 366 -14.52 47.27 -14.28
N ARG A 367 -15.51 46.37 -14.26
CA ARG A 367 -16.84 46.61 -13.66
C ARG A 367 -16.77 47.09 -12.21
N PHE A 368 -15.78 46.64 -11.46
CA PHE A 368 -15.60 46.94 -10.04
C PHE A 368 -14.65 48.12 -9.78
N GLY A 369 -14.30 48.89 -10.81
CA GLY A 369 -13.48 50.09 -10.67
C GLY A 369 -12.00 49.84 -10.35
N ILE A 370 -11.52 48.59 -10.49
CA ILE A 370 -10.09 48.30 -10.42
C ILE A 370 -9.42 48.94 -11.63
N ALA A 371 -8.29 49.62 -11.41
CA ALA A 371 -7.49 50.22 -12.47
C ALA A 371 -6.84 49.15 -13.35
N THR A 372 -7.61 48.63 -14.31
CA THR A 372 -7.19 47.82 -15.45
C THR A 372 -7.09 48.72 -16.69
N GLY A 373 -6.21 48.42 -17.63
CA GLY A 373 -6.02 49.20 -18.86
C GLY A 373 -4.92 48.58 -19.72
N ASP A 374 -4.53 49.20 -20.83
CA ASP A 374 -3.65 48.65 -21.90
C ASP A 374 -2.33 47.98 -21.45
N LYS A 375 -1.89 48.21 -20.20
CA LYS A 375 -0.67 47.63 -19.60
C LYS A 375 -0.88 46.91 -18.27
N LYS A 376 -2.14 46.70 -17.83
CA LYS A 376 -2.47 46.12 -16.53
C LYS A 376 -3.59 45.10 -16.64
N HIS A 377 -3.20 43.84 -16.53
CA HIS A 377 -4.09 42.67 -16.46
C HIS A 377 -5.01 42.69 -15.22
N CYS A 378 -6.13 41.98 -15.33
CA CYS A 378 -7.02 41.66 -14.23
C CYS A 378 -6.25 40.94 -13.11
N PRO A 379 -6.20 41.52 -11.89
CA PRO A 379 -5.38 41.00 -10.79
C PRO A 379 -5.94 39.73 -10.14
N ILE A 380 -7.08 39.22 -10.61
CA ILE A 380 -7.65 37.93 -10.19
C ILE A 380 -7.36 36.84 -11.23
N CYS A 381 -7.69 37.13 -12.49
CA CYS A 381 -7.54 36.15 -13.57
C CYS A 381 -6.08 35.86 -13.93
N PHE A 382 -5.16 36.81 -13.67
CA PHE A 382 -3.73 36.71 -14.01
C PHE A 382 -2.82 36.86 -12.77
N LEU A 383 -3.28 36.37 -11.61
CA LEU A 383 -2.50 36.42 -10.39
C LEU A 383 -1.50 35.25 -10.34
N GLU A 384 -0.24 35.51 -10.65
CA GLU A 384 0.82 34.49 -10.54
C GLU A 384 1.21 34.23 -9.09
N ASN A 385 1.14 32.94 -8.69
CA ASN A 385 1.52 32.41 -7.38
C ASN A 385 0.82 33.13 -6.20
N PRO A 386 -0.52 33.04 -6.11
CA PRO A 386 -1.32 33.77 -5.12
C PRO A 386 -0.94 33.45 -3.67
N GLU A 387 -0.49 32.22 -3.41
CA GLU A 387 0.00 31.75 -2.12
C GLU A 387 1.30 32.45 -1.69
N MET A 388 2.19 32.76 -2.65
CA MET A 388 3.43 33.50 -2.41
C MET A 388 3.21 35.01 -2.25
N LYS A 389 2.05 35.52 -2.69
CA LYS A 389 1.70 36.96 -2.67
C LYS A 389 0.46 37.25 -1.82
N LEU A 390 0.26 36.47 -0.75
CA LEU A 390 -0.97 36.45 0.05
C LEU A 390 -1.51 37.83 0.45
N SER A 391 -0.65 38.75 0.92
CA SER A 391 -1.08 40.11 1.29
C SER A 391 -1.70 40.89 0.12
N LYS A 392 -1.12 40.76 -1.08
CA LYS A 392 -1.65 41.40 -2.30
C LYS A 392 -2.93 40.71 -2.76
N THR A 393 -2.99 39.39 -2.68
CA THR A 393 -4.17 38.57 -2.98
C THR A 393 -5.36 38.99 -2.12
N LEU A 394 -5.19 39.03 -0.80
CA LEU A 394 -6.24 39.39 0.15
C LEU A 394 -6.73 40.84 -0.02
N LYS A 395 -5.83 41.80 -0.26
CA LYS A 395 -6.22 43.19 -0.57
C LYS A 395 -7.05 43.31 -1.86
N THR A 396 -6.72 42.51 -2.87
CA THR A 396 -7.46 42.47 -4.14
C THR A 396 -8.86 41.91 -3.93
N VAL A 397 -8.98 40.82 -3.16
CA VAL A 397 -10.27 40.23 -2.76
C VAL A 397 -11.09 41.23 -1.96
N GLU A 398 -10.52 41.87 -0.94
CA GLU A 398 -11.20 42.87 -0.11
C GLU A 398 -11.76 44.03 -0.96
N THR A 399 -10.97 44.54 -1.91
CA THR A 399 -11.39 45.63 -2.82
C THR A 399 -12.60 45.21 -3.66
N LEU A 400 -12.58 43.99 -4.21
CA LEU A 400 -13.69 43.44 -5.00
C LEU A 400 -14.94 43.23 -4.17
N THR A 401 -14.80 42.68 -2.96
CA THR A 401 -15.95 42.45 -2.07
C THR A 401 -16.59 43.77 -1.67
N LYS A 402 -15.80 44.79 -1.30
CA LYS A 402 -16.30 46.14 -0.98
C LYS A 402 -16.98 46.81 -2.17
N ALA A 403 -16.37 46.74 -3.37
CA ALA A 403 -16.96 47.29 -4.59
C ALA A 403 -18.28 46.59 -4.95
N HIS A 404 -18.36 45.26 -4.79
CA HIS A 404 -19.58 44.52 -5.04
C HIS A 404 -20.70 44.89 -4.07
N MET A 405 -20.41 44.96 -2.77
CA MET A 405 -21.38 45.36 -1.74
C MET A 405 -21.83 46.82 -1.84
N SER A 406 -21.07 47.69 -2.49
CA SER A 406 -21.46 49.09 -2.73
C SER A 406 -22.28 49.28 -4.02
N SER A 407 -22.35 48.22 -4.85
CA SER A 407 -23.05 48.19 -6.14
C SER A 407 -24.34 47.37 -6.14
N ALA A 408 -24.62 46.70 -5.01
CA ALA A 408 -25.87 46.01 -4.69
C ALA A 408 -26.69 46.90 -3.74
#